data_AF-A0A7W1V0T7-F1
#
_entry.id   AF-A0A7W1V0T7-F1
#
_cell.length_a   1.000
_cell.length_b   1.000
_cell.length_c   1.000
_cell.angle_alpha   90.00
_cell.angle_beta   90.00
_cell.angle_gamma   90.00
#
_symmetry.space_group_name_H-M   'P 1'
#
loop_
_entity.id
_entity.type
_entity.pdbx_description
1 polymer ?
#
loop_
_entity_poly.entity_id
_entity_poly.type
_entity_poly.pdbx_seq_one_letter_code
_entity_poly.pdbx_strand_id
1 'polypeptide(L)'
;MSLLNKLFGNNSSSENKEVKNIPWKNLTSIDQLMEIKETSKTKTVAVFKHSTRCGISRMVLGQFEREFDIADNDVDLYYLD
;
A
#
# COMPACT_ATOMS: atom_id res chain seq x y z
N MET A 1 -12.40 -24.51 -21.61
CA MET A 1 -11.95 -24.00 -20.29
C MET A 1 -10.52 -24.48 -20.01
N SER A 2 -9.51 -23.95 -20.71
CA SER A 2 -8.10 -24.40 -20.58
C SER A 2 -7.07 -23.26 -20.70
N LEU A 3 -7.54 -22.00 -20.75
CA LEU A 3 -6.67 -20.83 -20.87
C LEU A 3 -6.33 -20.19 -19.52
N LEU A 4 -7.09 -20.50 -18.46
CA LEU A 4 -6.87 -19.94 -17.12
C LEU A 4 -5.93 -20.80 -16.26
N ASN A 5 -5.88 -22.12 -16.48
CA ASN A 5 -5.04 -23.02 -15.68
C ASN A 5 -3.53 -22.88 -15.96
N LYS A 6 -3.14 -22.41 -17.16
CA LYS A 6 -1.74 -22.12 -17.50
C LYS A 6 -1.25 -20.77 -16.99
N LEU A 7 -2.16 -19.84 -16.67
CA LEU A 7 -1.82 -18.54 -16.08
C LEU A 7 -1.74 -18.60 -14.55
N PHE A 8 -2.43 -19.56 -13.92
CA PHE A 8 -2.49 -19.71 -12.46
C PHE A 8 -1.74 -20.93 -11.90
N GLY A 9 -1.09 -21.73 -12.74
CA GLY A 9 -0.49 -23.00 -12.33
C GLY A 9 0.95 -23.16 -12.79
N ASN A 10 1.88 -22.71 -11.96
CA ASN A 10 3.03 -23.49 -11.47
C ASN A 10 4.10 -22.55 -10.89
N ASN A 11 3.90 -22.09 -9.64
CA ASN A 11 4.98 -21.68 -8.74
C ASN A 11 4.54 -22.11 -7.34
N SER A 12 4.83 -23.36 -7.00
CA SER A 12 4.93 -23.82 -5.62
C SER A 12 6.12 -23.11 -4.97
N SER A 13 5.89 -21.87 -4.57
CA SER A 13 6.63 -21.21 -3.49
C SER A 13 5.56 -20.82 -2.49
N SER A 14 5.24 -21.74 -1.59
CA SER A 14 4.66 -21.41 -0.29
C SER A 14 5.70 -20.64 0.50
N GLU A 15 6.08 -19.46 0.00
CA GLU A 15 6.70 -18.44 0.82
C GLU A 15 5.60 -18.03 1.78
N ASN A 16 5.78 -18.36 3.07
CA ASN A 16 5.21 -17.57 4.14
C ASN A 16 5.69 -16.13 3.91
N LYS A 17 4.99 -15.38 3.04
CA LYS A 17 5.19 -13.95 2.91
C LYS A 17 4.69 -13.41 4.24
N GLU A 18 5.63 -13.15 5.13
CA GLU A 18 5.36 -12.33 6.31
C GLU A 18 4.54 -11.15 5.83
N VAL A 19 3.33 -11.02 6.36
CA VAL A 19 2.47 -9.88 6.07
C VAL A 19 3.20 -8.68 6.68
N LYS A 20 3.98 -7.97 5.85
CA LYS A 20 4.62 -6.72 6.25
C LYS A 20 3.50 -5.80 6.74
N ASN A 21 3.48 -5.53 8.04
CA ASN A 21 2.46 -4.70 8.64
C ASN A 21 2.82 -3.24 8.40
N ILE A 22 2.37 -2.69 7.27
CA ILE A 22 2.62 -1.29 6.92
C ILE A 22 1.87 -0.39 7.91
N PRO A 23 2.54 0.58 8.56
CA PRO A 23 1.94 1.47 9.55
C PRO A 23 1.09 2.57 8.88
N TRP A 24 0.02 2.19 8.19
CA TRP A 24 -0.89 3.12 7.51
C TRP A 24 -1.56 4.10 8.49
N LYS A 25 -1.45 5.40 8.20
CA LYS A 25 -2.25 6.45 8.84
C LYS A 25 -3.45 6.77 7.94
N ASN A 26 -4.68 6.60 8.43
CA ASN A 26 -5.85 6.96 7.62
C ASN A 26 -5.98 8.49 7.49
N LEU A 27 -6.14 8.96 6.25
CA LEU A 27 -6.43 10.33 5.90
C LEU A 27 -7.94 10.49 5.71
N THR A 28 -8.63 10.91 6.77
CA THR A 28 -10.10 10.97 6.84
C THR A 28 -10.65 12.39 7.02
N SER A 29 -9.80 13.37 7.33
CA SER A 29 -10.21 14.77 7.48
C SER A 29 -9.29 15.72 6.72
N ILE A 30 -9.83 16.91 6.41
CA ILE A 30 -9.09 17.97 5.74
C ILE A 30 -8.00 18.54 6.66
N ASP A 31 -8.24 18.61 7.97
CA ASP A 31 -7.27 19.16 8.94
C ASP A 31 -5.96 18.38 8.96
N GLN A 32 -6.00 17.06 8.74
CA GLN A 32 -4.81 16.22 8.59
C GLN A 32 -3.91 16.66 7.42
N LEU A 33 -4.45 17.33 6.39
CA LEU A 33 -3.63 17.88 5.31
C LEU A 33 -2.75 19.03 5.80
N MET A 34 -3.21 19.81 6.79
CA MET A 34 -2.38 20.85 7.40
C MET A 34 -1.23 20.23 8.20
N GLU A 35 -1.50 19.15 8.95
CA GLU A 35 -0.47 18.41 9.67
C GLU A 35 0.55 17.75 8.73
N ILE A 36 0.08 17.14 7.63
CA ILE A 36 0.92 16.56 6.57
C ILE A 36 1.82 17.64 5.96
N LYS A 37 1.27 18.82 5.66
CA LYS A 37 2.03 19.92 5.09
C LYS A 37 3.15 20.39 6.01
N GLU A 38 2.91 20.48 7.31
CA GLU A 38 3.95 20.86 8.26
C GLU A 38 4.99 19.75 8.47
N THR A 39 4.55 18.50 8.63
CA THR A 39 5.43 17.34 8.82
C THR A 39 6.32 17.08 7.60
N SER A 40 5.78 17.29 6.39
CA SER A 40 6.52 17.12 5.14
C SER A 40 7.74 18.03 4.96
N LYS A 41 7.86 19.09 5.78
CA LYS A 41 9.05 19.96 5.81
C LYS A 41 10.27 19.28 6.42
N THR A 42 10.08 18.26 7.26
CA THR A 42 11.15 17.62 8.04
C THR A 42 11.22 16.10 7.85
N LYS A 43 10.12 15.46 7.48
CA LYS A 43 10.04 14.02 7.22
C LYS A 43 9.34 13.76 5.89
N THR A 44 9.76 12.76 5.13
CA THR A 44 9.05 12.37 3.91
C THR A 44 7.65 11.87 4.26
N VAL A 45 6.63 12.38 3.57
CA VAL A 45 5.24 11.95 3.71
C VAL A 45 4.75 11.47 2.35
N ALA A 46 4.10 10.30 2.31
CA ALA A 46 3.50 9.76 1.10
C ALA A 46 2.01 9.48 1.34
N VAL A 47 1.18 9.87 0.38
CA VAL A 47 -0.27 9.59 0.40
C VAL A 47 -0.59 8.58 -0.67
N PHE A 48 -1.01 7.39 -0.26
CA PHE A 48 -1.53 6.36 -1.14
C PHE A 48 -3.04 6.56 -1.30
N LYS A 49 -3.46 7.04 -2.47
CA LYS A 49 -4.87 7.14 -2.81
C LYS A 49 -5.34 5.82 -3.42
N HIS A 50 -6.25 5.16 -2.72
CA HIS A 50 -6.94 3.96 -3.18
C HIS A 50 -8.37 4.31 -3.61
N SER A 51 -9.08 3.36 -4.21
CA SER A 51 -10.54 3.41 -4.28
C SER A 51 -11.05 2.00 -4.07
N THR A 52 -11.79 1.78 -2.99
CA THR A 52 -12.31 0.47 -2.56
C THR A 52 -13.20 -0.20 -3.59
N ARG A 53 -13.72 0.56 -4.57
CA ARG A 53 -14.58 0.05 -5.65
C ARG A 53 -13.86 -0.17 -6.98
N CYS A 54 -12.54 0.06 -7.04
CA CYS A 54 -11.74 -0.12 -8.26
C CYS A 54 -10.83 -1.35 -8.13
N GLY A 55 -11.11 -2.40 -8.91
CA GLY A 55 -10.33 -3.65 -8.87
C GLY A 55 -8.84 -3.46 -9.16
N ILE A 56 -8.49 -2.59 -10.10
CA ILE A 56 -7.08 -2.25 -10.41
C ILE A 56 -6.42 -1.57 -9.21
N SER A 57 -7.13 -0.65 -8.54
CA SER A 57 -6.59 0.02 -7.36
C SER A 57 -6.31 -0.98 -6.21
N ARG A 58 -7.12 -2.03 -6.08
CA ARG A 58 -6.90 -3.09 -5.08
C ARG A 58 -5.69 -3.94 -5.42
N MET A 59 -5.49 -4.23 -6.70
CA MET A 59 -4.30 -4.96 -7.17
C MET A 59 -3.01 -4.17 -6.89
N VAL A 60 -3.01 -2.85 -7.18
CA VAL A 60 -1.85 -1.98 -6.93
C VAL A 60 -1.58 -1.83 -5.44
N LEU A 61 -2.60 -1.65 -4.59
CA LEU A 61 -2.43 -1.60 -3.13
C LEU A 61 -1.74 -2.87 -2.61
N GLY A 62 -2.25 -4.05 -2.97
CA GLY A 62 -1.62 -5.30 -2.55
C GLY A 62 -0.22 -5.50 -3.11
N GLN A 63 0.10 -4.98 -4.30
CA GLN A 63 1.45 -5.01 -4.84
C GLN A 63 2.40 -4.09 -4.08
N PHE A 64 1.97 -2.86 -3.81
CA PHE A 64 2.70 -1.91 -2.98
C PHE A 64 3.02 -2.53 -1.62
N GLU A 65 2.04 -3.15 -0.95
CA GLU A 65 2.23 -3.75 0.37
C GLU A 65 3.26 -4.90 0.39
N ARG A 66 3.32 -5.69 -0.69
CA ARG A 66 4.29 -6.78 -0.81
C ARG A 66 5.71 -6.30 -1.11
N GLU A 67 5.84 -5.22 -1.87
CA GLU A 67 7.11 -4.68 -2.34
C GLU A 67 7.66 -3.59 -1.42
N PHE A 68 6.87 -3.12 -0.45
CA PHE A 68 7.29 -2.09 0.49
C PHE A 68 8.45 -2.58 1.33
N ASP A 69 9.57 -1.87 1.25
CA ASP A 69 10.83 -2.21 1.93
C ASP A 69 11.54 -0.99 2.52
N ILE A 70 10.77 0.06 2.80
CA ILE A 70 11.27 1.27 3.46
C ILE A 70 11.13 1.06 4.96
N ALA A 71 12.13 1.49 5.74
CA ALA A 71 12.06 1.40 7.20
C ALA A 71 10.92 2.27 7.74
N ASP A 72 10.22 1.79 8.78
CA ASP A 72 9.03 2.43 9.37
C ASP A 72 9.24 3.89 9.80
N ASN A 73 10.50 4.32 10.01
CA ASN A 73 10.83 5.67 10.45
C ASN A 73 11.23 6.64 9.34
N ASP A 74 11.42 6.18 8.09
CA ASP A 74 11.90 7.04 7.01
C ASP A 74 10.77 7.78 6.30
N VAL A 75 9.56 7.18 6.27
CA VAL A 75 8.40 7.74 5.60
C VAL A 75 7.14 7.62 6.45
N ASP A 76 6.37 8.70 6.51
CA ASP A 76 5.01 8.65 7.03
C ASP A 76 4.03 8.32 5.88
N LEU A 77 3.37 7.17 5.99
CA LEU A 77 2.42 6.70 4.99
C LEU A 77 0.99 7.00 5.40
N TYR A 78 0.29 7.73 4.54
CA TYR A 78 -1.13 8.00 4.67
C TYR A 78 -1.94 7.23 3.63
N TYR A 79 -3.08 6.70 4.04
CA TYR A 79 -4.02 5.99 3.20
C TYR A 79 -5.31 6.81 3.03
N LEU A 80 -5.70 7.08 1.79
CA LEU A 80 -6.94 7.77 1.43
C LEU A 80 -7.78 6.87 0.53
N ASP A 81 -8.96 6.48 0.98
CA ASP A 81 -9.95 5.73 0.16
C ASP A 81 -10.84 6.66 -0.68
#